data_AF-A0A956WL84-F1
#
_entry.id   AF-A0A956WL84-F1
#
_cell.length_a   1.000
_cell.length_b   1.000
_cell.length_c   1.000
_cell.angle_alpha   90.00
_cell.angle_beta   90.00
_cell.angle_gamma   90.00
#
_symmetry.space_group_name_H-M   'P 1'
#
loop_
_entity.id
_entity.type
_entity.pdbx_description
1 polymer ?
#
loop_
_entity_poly.entity_id
_entity_poly.type
_entity_poly.pdbx_seq_one_letter_code
_entity_poly.pdbx_strand_id
1 'polypeptide(L)'
;DGANGWQRFKDVTVPQLSNVINVVTALLLIGGFNVFDIVFVMTGGGPANATEVIATLTYKEAFTLNRVGYASALSLVMTVIALVASVAFIRLREQREG
;
A
#
# COMPACT_ATOMS: atom_id res chain seq x y z
N ASP A 1 -2.49 3.96 -39.59
CA ASP A 1 -3.70 3.43 -38.93
C ASP A 1 -3.63 1.95 -38.57
N GLY A 2 -2.65 1.53 -37.76
CA GLY A 2 -2.43 0.10 -37.45
C GLY A 2 -2.19 -0.21 -35.98
N ALA A 3 -2.61 0.66 -35.05
CA ALA A 3 -2.43 0.42 -33.63
C ALA A 3 -3.53 -0.53 -33.12
N ASN A 4 -3.13 -1.72 -32.67
CA ASN A 4 -4.00 -2.67 -31.97
C ASN A 4 -4.60 -1.99 -30.72
N GLY A 5 -5.80 -2.39 -30.29
CA GLY A 5 -6.50 -1.76 -29.15
C GLY A 5 -5.64 -1.67 -27.87
N TRP A 6 -4.75 -2.65 -27.67
CA TRP A 6 -3.77 -2.65 -26.58
C TRP A 6 -2.70 -1.55 -26.70
N GLN A 7 -2.20 -1.28 -27.91
CA GLN A 7 -1.24 -0.20 -28.16
C GLN A 7 -1.90 1.17 -27.92
N ARG A 8 -3.15 1.35 -28.39
CA ARG A 8 -3.91 2.57 -28.09
C ARG A 8 -4.13 2.77 -26.58
N PHE A 9 -4.47 1.71 -25.85
CA PHE A 9 -4.66 1.82 -24.41
C PHE A 9 -3.37 2.21 -23.68
N LYS A 10 -2.26 1.50 -23.94
CA LYS A 10 -0.99 1.73 -23.25
C LYS A 10 -0.30 3.03 -23.66
N ASP A 11 -0.34 3.38 -24.94
CA ASP A 11 0.46 4.48 -25.49
C ASP A 11 -0.32 5.79 -25.60
N VAL A 12 -1.65 5.76 -25.50
CA VAL A 12 -2.50 6.97 -25.59
C VAL A 12 -3.34 7.17 -24.33
N THR A 13 -4.09 6.15 -23.89
CA THR A 13 -5.03 6.29 -22.75
C THR A 13 -4.29 6.39 -21.42
N VAL A 14 -3.32 5.51 -21.15
CA VAL A 14 -2.55 5.51 -19.89
C VAL A 14 -1.74 6.81 -19.69
N PRO A 15 -1.01 7.35 -20.69
CA PRO A 15 -0.27 8.59 -20.53
C PRO A 15 -1.17 9.81 -20.34
N GLN A 16 -2.34 9.87 -21.01
CA GLN A 16 -3.31 10.95 -20.80
C GLN A 16 -3.86 10.99 -19.38
N LEU A 17 -3.98 9.84 -18.71
CA LEU A 17 -4.44 9.72 -17.33
C LEU A 17 -3.30 9.80 -16.30
N SER A 18 -2.05 10.01 -16.71
CA SER A 18 -0.87 9.98 -15.83
C SER A 18 -0.99 10.91 -14.61
N ASN A 19 -1.53 12.11 -14.78
CA ASN A 19 -1.78 13.05 -13.67
C ASN A 19 -2.79 12.51 -12.66
N VAL A 20 -3.89 11.93 -13.13
CA VAL A 20 -4.91 11.32 -12.26
C VAL A 20 -4.33 10.11 -11.54
N ILE A 21 -3.58 9.27 -12.25
CA ILE A 21 -2.91 8.10 -11.69
C ILE A 21 -1.92 8.51 -10.58
N ASN A 22 -1.17 9.60 -10.75
CA ASN A 22 -0.26 10.11 -9.72
C ASN A 22 -1.00 10.49 -8.44
N VAL A 23 -2.08 11.28 -8.57
CA VAL A 23 -2.88 11.74 -7.43
C VAL A 23 -3.54 10.55 -6.72
N VAL A 24 -4.17 9.65 -7.48
CA VAL A 24 -4.81 8.45 -6.92
C VAL A 24 -3.78 7.54 -6.24
N THR A 25 -2.58 7.40 -6.81
CA THR A 25 -1.51 6.61 -6.18
C THR A 25 -1.07 7.22 -4.86
N ALA A 26 -0.89 8.55 -4.80
CA ALA A 26 -0.57 9.24 -3.55
C ALA A 26 -1.66 9.01 -2.49
N LEU A 27 -2.93 9.15 -2.87
CA LEU A 27 -4.08 8.93 -2.00
C LEU A 27 -4.16 7.48 -1.52
N LEU A 28 -3.91 6.50 -2.39
CA LEU A 28 -3.90 5.07 -2.04
C LEU A 28 -2.74 4.72 -1.11
N LEU A 29 -1.57 5.34 -1.29
CA LEU A 29 -0.43 5.16 -0.37
C LEU A 29 -0.74 5.71 1.03
N ILE A 30 -1.36 6.89 1.11
CA ILE A 30 -1.88 7.44 2.38
C ILE A 30 -2.97 6.54 2.95
N GLY A 31 -3.86 6.06 2.07
CA GLY A 31 -4.98 5.16 2.40
C GLY A 31 -4.54 3.79 2.92
N GLY A 32 -3.33 3.34 2.63
CA GLY A 32 -2.78 2.08 3.14
C GLY A 32 -2.78 2.01 4.67
N PHE A 33 -2.61 3.14 5.37
CA PHE A 33 -2.75 3.21 6.82
C PHE A 33 -4.19 3.03 7.28
N ASN A 34 -5.16 3.60 6.56
CA ASN A 34 -6.59 3.43 6.85
C ASN A 34 -7.07 1.98 6.68
N VAL A 35 -6.36 1.16 5.90
CA VAL A 35 -6.68 -0.28 5.77
C VAL A 35 -6.52 -1.00 7.10
N PHE A 36 -5.52 -0.65 7.91
CA PHE A 36 -5.41 -1.19 9.27
C PHE A 36 -6.62 -0.80 10.12
N ASP A 37 -6.97 0.49 10.15
CA ASP A 37 -8.07 1.01 10.97
C ASP A 37 -9.40 0.36 10.60
N ILE A 38 -9.72 0.28 9.30
CA ILE A 38 -10.98 -0.30 8.84
C ILE A 38 -11.06 -1.80 9.12
N VAL A 39 -9.98 -2.56 8.92
CA VAL A 39 -9.93 -3.99 9.22
C VAL A 39 -10.08 -4.20 10.72
N PHE A 40 -9.38 -3.42 11.54
CA PHE A 40 -9.43 -3.52 12.98
C PHE A 40 -10.85 -3.24 13.53
N VAL A 41 -11.49 -2.17 13.06
CA VAL A 41 -12.84 -1.77 13.50
C VAL A 41 -13.92 -2.73 12.99
N MET A 42 -13.85 -3.16 11.73
CA MET A 42 -14.94 -3.94 11.10
C MET A 42 -14.88 -5.42 11.44
N THR A 43 -13.69 -6.02 11.47
CA THR A 43 -13.54 -7.47 11.58
C THR A 43 -12.54 -7.92 12.66
N GLY A 44 -11.69 -7.02 13.15
CA GLY A 44 -10.57 -7.37 14.02
C GLY A 44 -9.57 -8.35 13.37
N GLY A 45 -9.57 -8.44 12.03
CA GLY A 45 -8.79 -9.44 11.26
C GLY A 45 -9.51 -10.76 10.99
N GLY A 46 -10.75 -10.95 11.46
CA GLY A 46 -11.50 -12.21 11.28
C GLY A 46 -12.29 -12.33 9.97
N PRO A 47 -12.97 -13.49 9.75
CA PRO A 47 -12.90 -14.72 10.53
C PRO A 47 -11.60 -15.51 10.23
N ALA A 48 -11.05 -16.21 11.23
CA ALA A 48 -9.83 -17.03 11.08
C ALA A 48 -8.64 -16.32 10.41
N ASN A 49 -8.40 -15.04 10.73
CA ASN A 49 -7.35 -14.20 10.15
C ASN A 49 -7.51 -13.90 8.64
N ALA A 50 -8.69 -14.15 8.05
CA ALA A 50 -8.90 -14.00 6.59
C ALA A 50 -8.75 -12.56 6.07
N THR A 51 -8.96 -11.57 6.94
CA THR A 51 -8.77 -10.15 6.58
C THR A 51 -7.60 -9.53 7.34
N GLU A 52 -6.78 -10.33 8.03
CA GLU A 52 -5.70 -9.83 8.86
C GLU A 52 -4.61 -9.17 7.98
N VAL A 53 -4.24 -7.95 8.34
CA VAL A 53 -3.10 -7.24 7.75
C VAL A 53 -1.92 -7.24 8.72
N ILE A 54 -0.71 -6.98 8.24
CA ILE A 54 0.50 -7.01 9.07
C ILE A 54 0.37 -6.09 10.29
N ALA A 55 -0.27 -4.93 10.13
CA ALA A 55 -0.51 -4.01 11.24
C ALA A 55 -1.49 -4.58 12.30
N THR A 56 -2.56 -5.28 11.91
CA THR A 56 -3.47 -5.92 12.88
C THR A 56 -2.81 -7.10 13.58
N LEU A 57 -1.97 -7.85 12.86
CA LEU A 57 -1.17 -8.92 13.45
C LEU A 57 -0.16 -8.36 14.47
N THR A 58 0.58 -7.30 14.13
CA THR A 58 1.52 -6.65 15.04
C THR A 58 0.83 -6.18 16.32
N TYR A 59 -0.36 -5.56 16.19
CA TYR A 59 -1.14 -5.11 17.34
C TYR A 59 -1.54 -6.29 18.24
N LYS A 60 -2.06 -7.37 17.66
CA LYS A 60 -2.45 -8.59 18.38
C LYS A 60 -1.27 -9.25 19.09
N GLU A 61 -0.13 -9.36 18.42
CA GLU A 61 1.10 -9.94 18.99
C GLU A 61 1.64 -9.10 20.16
N ALA A 62 1.61 -7.76 20.04
CA ALA A 62 2.10 -6.85 21.08
C ALA A 62 1.19 -6.84 22.31
N PHE A 63 -0.12 -6.66 22.12
CA PHE A 63 -1.04 -6.32 23.21
C PHE A 63 -1.97 -7.46 23.63
N THR A 64 -2.25 -8.42 22.75
CA THR A 64 -3.11 -9.57 23.10
C THR A 64 -2.27 -10.78 23.55
N LEU A 65 -1.22 -11.10 22.79
CA LEU A 65 -0.37 -12.27 23.05
C LEU A 65 0.86 -11.95 23.91
N ASN A 66 1.12 -10.68 24.22
CA ASN A 66 2.28 -10.19 24.97
C ASN A 66 3.64 -10.63 24.37
N ARG A 67 3.69 -10.88 23.06
CA ARG A 67 4.90 -11.27 22.33
C ARG A 67 5.56 -10.04 21.71
N VAL A 68 5.95 -9.11 22.59
CA VAL A 68 6.48 -7.79 22.18
C VAL A 68 7.69 -7.93 21.26
N GLY A 69 8.61 -8.88 21.51
CA GLY A 69 9.77 -9.09 20.64
C GLY A 69 9.41 -9.48 19.20
N TYR A 70 8.37 -10.31 19.02
CA TYR A 70 7.88 -10.69 17.70
C TYR A 70 7.14 -9.52 17.02
N ALA A 71 6.32 -8.79 17.76
CA ALA A 71 5.67 -7.58 17.27
C ALA A 71 6.68 -6.48 16.86
N SER A 72 7.79 -6.33 17.59
CA SER A 72 8.87 -5.41 17.22
C SER A 72 9.55 -5.82 15.91
N ALA A 73 9.78 -7.11 15.69
CA ALA A 73 10.32 -7.60 14.42
C ALA A 73 9.36 -7.31 13.24
N LEU A 74 8.06 -7.56 13.43
CA LEU A 74 7.04 -7.21 12.42
C LEU A 74 6.98 -5.70 12.15
N SER A 75 7.12 -4.87 13.18
CA SER A 75 7.14 -3.41 13.06
C SER A 75 8.35 -2.91 12.26
N LEU A 76 9.52 -3.52 12.46
CA LEU A 76 10.72 -3.23 11.65
C LEU A 76 10.52 -3.59 10.18
N VAL A 77 9.95 -4.77 9.89
CA VAL A 77 9.63 -5.19 8.52
C VAL A 77 8.67 -4.21 7.86
N MET A 78 7.60 -3.82 8.56
CA MET A 78 6.65 -2.80 8.08
C MET A 78 7.32 -1.46 7.77
N THR A 79 8.24 -1.03 8.64
CA THR A 79 8.99 0.21 8.45
C THR A 79 9.84 0.15 7.19
N VAL A 80 10.55 -0.96 6.95
CA VAL A 80 11.36 -1.15 5.74
C VAL A 80 10.48 -1.13 4.48
N ILE A 81 9.34 -1.82 4.50
CA ILE A 81 8.39 -1.83 3.37
C ILE A 81 7.86 -0.41 3.09
N ALA A 82 7.44 0.30 4.14
CA ALA A 82 6.94 1.67 4.01
C ALA A 82 8.02 2.63 3.47
N LEU A 83 9.26 2.48 3.93
CA LEU A 83 10.39 3.28 3.46
C LEU A 83 10.70 3.00 1.98
N VAL A 84 10.74 1.73 1.57
CA VAL A 84 10.93 1.35 0.16
C VAL A 84 9.80 1.91 -0.71
N ALA A 85 8.54 1.79 -0.28
CA ALA A 85 7.39 2.30 -1.01
C ALA A 85 7.42 3.83 -1.12
N SER A 86 7.75 4.53 -0.03
CA SER A 86 7.87 5.99 -0.01
C SER A 86 8.98 6.48 -0.94
N VAL A 87 10.17 5.88 -0.86
CA VAL A 87 11.29 6.21 -1.73
C VAL A 87 10.98 5.91 -3.20
N ALA A 88 10.34 4.77 -3.49
CA ALA A 88 9.91 4.44 -4.85
C ALA A 88 8.90 5.44 -5.40
N PHE A 89 7.92 5.84 -4.59
CA PHE A 89 6.93 6.83 -4.96
C PHE A 89 7.56 8.20 -5.26
N ILE A 90 8.48 8.67 -4.41
CA ILE A 90 9.21 9.93 -4.62
C ILE A 90 10.02 9.87 -5.92
N ARG A 91 10.80 8.80 -6.13
CA ARG A 91 11.63 8.65 -7.34
C ARG A 91 10.81 8.58 -8.63
N LEU A 92 9.70 7.85 -8.61
CA LEU A 92 8.79 7.74 -9.77
C LEU A 92 8.13 9.09 -10.10
N ARG A 93 7.91 9.93 -9.08
CA ARG A 93 7.40 11.28 -9.27
C ARG A 93 8.46 12.22 -9.85
N GLU A 94 9.67 12.21 -9.30
CA GLU A 94 10.80 13.04 -9.78
C GLU A 94 11.16 12.74 -11.25
N GLN A 95 11.14 11.47 -11.67
CA GLN A 95 11.40 11.07 -13.06
C GLN A 95 10.35 11.55 -14.08
N ARG A 96 9.19 12.01 -13.62
CA ARG A 96 8.12 12.54 -14.48
C ARG A 96 8.11 14.07 -14.55
N GLU A 97 8.81 14.73 -13.62
CA GLU A 97 8.93 16.20 -13.56
C GLU A 97 10.22 16.71 -14.24
N GLY A 98 11.14 15.80 -14.65
CA GLY A 98 12.38 16.11 -15.37
C GLY A 98 12.36 15.80 -16.87
#